data_AF-A0AAV0JEE6-F1
#
_entry.id   AF-A0AAV0JEE6-F1
#
_cell.length_a   1.000
_cell.length_b   1.000
_cell.length_c   1.000
_cell.angle_alpha   90.00
_cell.angle_beta   90.00
_cell.angle_gamma   90.00
#
_symmetry.space_group_name_H-M   'P 1'
#
loop_
_entity.id
_entity.type
_entity.pdbx_description
1 polymer ?
#
loop_
_entity_poly.entity_id
_entity_poly.type
_entity_poly.pdbx_seq_one_letter_code
_entity_poly.pdbx_strand_id
1 'polypeptide(L)'
;MIYSTNTTLSILLPWQALSRRIHYGKFVAEVKYREAPHEYEPLIRAKDRNALMNLLTFKKQEEMVMRRVEKKGMVFGQYVSLNDTESTGKYKIDPSLVSQLYEKWVMPLTKDVEVEYLLKRLDGEQKQVP
;
A
#
# COMPACT_ATOMS: atom_id res chain seq x y z
N MET A 1 -30.12 -17.86 2.14
CA MET A 1 -29.10 -17.54 1.09
C MET A 1 -28.54 -16.12 1.23
N ILE A 2 -29.30 -15.14 1.76
CA ILE A 2 -28.89 -13.72 1.88
C ILE A 2 -27.75 -13.48 2.92
N TYR A 3 -27.69 -14.27 3.99
CA TYR A 3 -26.64 -14.13 5.01
C TYR A 3 -25.24 -14.55 4.51
N SER A 4 -25.15 -15.53 3.59
CA SER A 4 -23.88 -15.96 3.01
C SER A 4 -23.28 -14.89 2.08
N THR A 5 -24.11 -14.28 1.24
CA THR A 5 -23.69 -13.23 0.31
C THR A 5 -23.31 -11.93 1.04
N ASN A 6 -23.94 -11.62 2.16
CA ASN A 6 -23.55 -10.45 2.97
C ASN A 6 -22.18 -10.65 3.63
N THR A 7 -21.87 -11.85 4.13
CA THR A 7 -20.55 -12.16 4.71
C THR A 7 -19.43 -12.06 3.67
N THR A 8 -19.66 -12.55 2.45
CA THR A 8 -18.64 -12.46 1.38
C THR A 8 -18.39 -11.01 0.95
N LEU A 9 -19.43 -10.20 0.79
CA LEU A 9 -19.28 -8.80 0.36
C LEU A 9 -18.71 -7.89 1.46
N SER A 10 -19.14 -8.08 2.72
CA SER A 10 -18.74 -7.21 3.83
C SER A 10 -17.33 -7.50 4.37
N ILE A 11 -16.86 -8.75 4.31
CA ILE A 11 -15.59 -9.17 4.94
C ILE A 11 -14.54 -9.56 3.90
N LEU A 12 -14.87 -10.40 2.91
CA LEU A 12 -13.86 -10.94 2.01
C LEU A 12 -13.35 -9.89 1.01
N LEU A 13 -14.23 -9.05 0.46
CA LEU A 13 -13.82 -8.06 -0.55
C LEU A 13 -12.82 -7.02 -0.02
N PRO A 14 -13.06 -6.34 1.13
CA PRO A 14 -12.10 -5.39 1.66
C PRO A 14 -10.77 -6.06 2.04
N TRP A 15 -10.83 -7.27 2.61
CA TRP A 15 -9.63 -8.03 2.98
C TRP A 15 -8.77 -8.40 1.77
N GLN A 16 -9.40 -8.89 0.70
CA GLN A 16 -8.71 -9.23 -0.54
C GLN A 16 -8.12 -7.99 -1.21
N ALA A 17 -8.83 -6.85 -1.20
CA ALA A 17 -8.34 -5.59 -1.75
C ALA A 17 -7.09 -5.10 -1.00
N LEU A 18 -7.12 -5.11 0.33
CA LEU A 18 -5.98 -4.75 1.18
C LEU A 18 -4.79 -5.69 0.96
N SER A 19 -5.04 -7.00 0.95
CA SER A 19 -4.00 -8.00 0.71
C SER A 19 -3.31 -7.77 -0.64
N ARG A 20 -4.07 -7.60 -1.73
CA ARG A 20 -3.48 -7.30 -3.05
C ARG A 20 -2.68 -6.01 -3.02
N ARG A 21 -3.20 -4.94 -2.40
CA ARG A 21 -2.52 -3.64 -2.33
C ARG A 21 -1.15 -3.74 -1.65
N ILE A 22 -1.08 -4.48 -0.54
CA ILE A 22 0.15 -4.71 0.22
C ILE A 22 1.12 -5.57 -0.60
N HIS A 23 0.63 -6.66 -1.20
CA HIS A 23 1.47 -7.56 -1.99
C HIS A 23 1.97 -6.96 -3.31
N TYR A 24 1.28 -5.94 -3.84
CA TYR A 24 1.80 -5.17 -4.98
C TYR A 24 3.12 -4.45 -4.66
N GLY A 25 3.50 -4.33 -3.38
CA GLY A 25 4.83 -3.89 -2.95
C GLY A 25 5.96 -4.68 -3.64
N LYS A 26 5.77 -5.97 -3.96
CA LYS A 26 6.77 -6.76 -4.70
C LYS A 26 7.13 -6.14 -6.06
N PHE A 27 6.13 -5.66 -6.79
CA PHE A 27 6.34 -5.03 -8.09
C PHE A 27 6.92 -3.62 -7.95
N VAL A 28 6.51 -2.89 -6.91
CA VAL A 28 7.08 -1.57 -6.59
C VAL A 28 8.58 -1.70 -6.27
N ALA A 29 8.95 -2.68 -5.45
CA ALA A 29 10.34 -2.99 -5.13
C ALA A 29 11.16 -3.33 -6.38
N GLU A 30 10.63 -4.17 -7.28
CA GLU A 30 11.31 -4.54 -8.53
C GLU A 30 11.53 -3.32 -9.45
N VAL A 31 10.55 -2.41 -9.56
CA VAL A 31 10.70 -1.18 -10.34
C VAL A 31 11.79 -0.29 -9.74
N LYS A 32 11.75 -0.04 -8.42
CA LYS A 32 12.76 0.76 -7.71
C LYS A 32 14.16 0.16 -7.85
N TYR A 33 14.27 -1.17 -7.77
CA TYR A 33 15.54 -1.88 -7.96
C TYR A 33 16.10 -1.68 -9.37
N ARG A 34 15.26 -1.81 -10.40
CA ARG A 34 15.68 -1.63 -11.79
C ARG A 34 16.12 -0.20 -12.11
N GLU A 35 15.56 0.78 -11.44
CA GLU A 35 15.96 2.19 -11.58
C GLU A 35 17.36 2.44 -11.01
N ALA A 36 17.74 1.82 -9.88
CA ALA A 36 19.01 2.06 -9.21
C ALA A 36 19.63 0.79 -8.60
N PRO A 37 20.03 -0.21 -9.40
CA PRO A 37 20.48 -1.52 -8.88
C PRO A 37 21.71 -1.40 -7.98
N HIS A 38 22.64 -0.50 -8.33
CA HIS A 38 23.88 -0.26 -7.61
C HIS A 38 23.71 0.24 -6.17
N GLU A 39 22.59 0.90 -5.84
CA GLU A 39 22.30 1.36 -4.48
C GLU A 39 21.75 0.23 -3.61
N TYR A 40 20.93 -0.66 -4.20
CA TYR A 40 20.27 -1.74 -3.48
C TYR A 40 21.15 -2.99 -3.32
N GLU A 41 21.95 -3.36 -4.32
CA GLU A 41 22.84 -4.53 -4.28
C GLU A 41 23.73 -4.64 -3.03
N PRO A 42 24.50 -3.60 -2.61
CA PRO A 42 25.34 -3.69 -1.42
C PRO A 42 24.52 -3.88 -0.15
N LEU A 43 23.36 -3.22 -0.06
CA LEU A 43 22.46 -3.32 1.08
C LEU A 43 21.80 -4.70 1.19
N ILE A 44 21.43 -5.29 0.05
CA ILE A 44 20.86 -6.64 -0.01
C ILE A 44 21.92 -7.69 0.39
N ARG A 45 23.16 -7.56 -0.10
CA ARG A 45 24.27 -8.46 0.27
C ARG A 45 24.61 -8.36 1.76
N ALA A 46 24.59 -7.15 2.31
CA ALA A 46 24.77 -6.92 3.74
C ALA A 46 23.57 -7.38 4.59
N LYS A 47 22.44 -7.72 3.97
CA LYS A 47 21.15 -8.06 4.61
C LYS A 47 20.66 -6.98 5.58
N ASP A 48 21.00 -5.72 5.30
CA ASP A 48 20.64 -4.60 6.16
C ASP A 48 19.20 -4.14 5.89
N ARG A 49 18.27 -4.69 6.67
CA ARG A 49 16.83 -4.34 6.62
C ARG A 49 16.57 -2.87 6.89
N ASN A 50 17.32 -2.27 7.81
CA ASN A 50 17.05 -0.90 8.26
C ASN A 50 17.52 0.11 7.20
N ALA A 51 18.68 -0.13 6.60
CA ALA A 51 19.17 0.69 5.50
C ALA A 51 18.23 0.60 4.28
N LEU A 52 17.75 -0.60 3.93
CA LEU A 52 16.75 -0.79 2.88
C LEU A 52 15.44 -0.05 3.18
N MET A 53 14.93 -0.15 4.40
CA MET A 53 13.71 0.53 4.82
C MET A 53 13.83 2.07 4.72
N ASN A 54 14.99 2.61 5.08
CA ASN A 54 15.27 4.05 4.97
C ASN A 54 15.35 4.50 3.51
N LEU A 55 16.03 3.73 2.66
CA LEU A 55 16.15 4.04 1.23
C LEU A 55 14.80 3.98 0.50
N LEU A 56 13.92 3.06 0.91
CA LEU A 56 12.58 2.92 0.35
C LEU A 56 11.58 3.98 0.84
N THR A 57 11.90 4.67 1.93
CA THR A 57 11.01 5.66 2.56
C THR A 57 11.14 7.03 1.88
N PHE A 58 10.17 7.34 1.03
CA PHE A 58 10.07 8.63 0.37
C PHE A 58 8.92 9.44 0.97
N LYS A 59 9.21 10.21 2.03
CA LYS A 59 8.21 11.02 2.77
C LYS A 59 7.30 11.85 1.86
N LYS A 60 7.86 12.49 0.83
CA LYS A 60 7.10 13.28 -0.15
C LYS A 60 6.06 12.44 -0.91
N GLN A 61 6.40 11.22 -1.29
CA GLN A 61 5.46 10.33 -1.98
C GLN A 61 4.38 9.82 -1.02
N GLU A 62 4.76 9.53 0.23
CA GLU A 62 3.84 9.08 1.27
C GLU A 62 2.79 10.14 1.58
N GLU A 63 3.20 11.39 1.79
CA GLU A 63 2.29 12.52 2.00
C GLU A 63 1.33 12.73 0.82
N MET A 64 1.81 12.59 -0.42
CA MET A 64 0.95 12.68 -1.60
C MET A 64 -0.08 11.54 -1.66
N VAL A 65 0.31 10.31 -1.29
CA VAL A 65 -0.61 9.17 -1.20
C VAL A 65 -1.66 9.43 -0.13
N MET A 66 -1.27 9.93 1.04
CA MET A 66 -2.17 10.27 2.14
C MET A 66 -3.22 11.31 1.72
N ARG A 67 -2.78 12.44 1.14
CA ARG A 67 -3.69 13.48 0.63
C ARG A 67 -4.64 12.94 -0.45
N ARG A 68 -4.16 12.03 -1.30
CA ARG A 68 -4.98 11.39 -2.33
C ARG A 68 -6.03 10.45 -1.72
N VAL A 69 -5.67 9.66 -0.71
CA VAL A 69 -6.58 8.75 -0.02
C VAL A 69 -7.68 9.56 0.69
N GLU A 70 -7.31 10.63 1.39
CA GLU A 70 -8.25 11.53 2.04
C GLU A 70 -9.22 12.16 1.04
N LYS A 71 -8.71 12.72 -0.06
CA LYS A 71 -9.56 13.30 -1.12
C LYS A 71 -10.50 12.25 -1.75
N LYS A 72 -10.04 11.02 -1.93
CA LYS A 72 -10.91 9.92 -2.41
C LYS A 72 -11.97 9.55 -1.37
N GLY A 73 -11.60 9.49 -0.09
CA GLY A 73 -12.53 9.25 1.01
C GLY A 73 -13.62 10.32 1.06
N MET A 74 -13.24 11.59 0.87
CA MET A 74 -14.18 12.71 0.78
C MET A 74 -15.14 12.55 -0.40
N VAL A 75 -14.64 12.33 -1.62
CA VAL A 75 -15.47 12.23 -2.83
C VAL A 75 -16.38 11.00 -2.84
N PHE A 76 -15.88 9.83 -2.48
CA PHE A 76 -16.67 8.58 -2.49
C PHE A 76 -17.51 8.38 -1.22
N GLY A 77 -17.16 9.06 -0.13
CA GLY A 77 -17.89 9.02 1.13
C GLY A 77 -19.09 9.98 1.17
N GLN A 78 -19.19 10.90 0.21
CA GLN A 78 -20.30 11.86 0.10
C GLN A 78 -21.64 11.17 -0.21
N TYR A 79 -22.71 11.68 0.39
CA TYR A 79 -24.06 11.36 -0.04
C TYR A 79 -24.37 12.20 -1.29
N VAL A 80 -24.50 11.53 -2.44
CA VAL A 80 -24.89 12.17 -3.70
C VAL A 80 -26.41 12.02 -3.85
N SER A 81 -27.14 13.13 -3.69
CA SER A 81 -28.59 13.23 -3.90
C SER A 81 -28.85 14.22 -5.03
N LEU A 82 -29.80 13.92 -5.91
CA LEU A 82 -30.11 14.75 -7.09
C LEU A 82 -30.75 16.10 -6.73
N ASN A 83 -31.24 16.26 -5.50
CA ASN A 83 -32.07 17.39 -5.06
C ASN A 83 -31.42 18.28 -3.98
N ASP A 84 -30.21 17.96 -3.50
CA ASP A 84 -29.56 18.72 -2.42
C ASP A 84 -28.45 19.61 -2.99
N THR A 85 -28.64 20.93 -2.90
CA THR A 85 -27.69 21.96 -3.35
C THR A 85 -26.54 22.22 -2.37
N GLU A 86 -26.56 21.64 -1.18
CA GLU A 86 -25.45 21.70 -0.23
C GLU A 86 -25.27 20.33 0.42
N SER A 87 -24.22 19.62 0.04
CA SER A 87 -23.80 18.39 0.71
C SER A 87 -23.29 18.74 2.11
N THR A 88 -24.19 18.87 3.07
CA THR A 88 -23.90 19.19 4.46
C THR A 88 -23.12 18.05 5.11
N GLY A 89 -21.78 18.04 4.99
CA GLY A 89 -20.80 17.41 5.90
C GLY A 89 -20.98 15.94 6.33
N LYS A 90 -21.99 15.22 5.84
CA LYS A 90 -22.30 13.84 6.21
C LYS A 90 -21.51 12.95 5.27
N TYR A 91 -20.43 12.37 5.77
CA TYR A 91 -19.72 11.30 5.09
C TYR A 91 -20.19 9.96 5.64
N LYS A 92 -20.35 8.95 4.77
CA LYS A 92 -20.63 7.57 5.20
C LYS A 92 -19.53 7.01 6.09
N ILE A 93 -18.30 7.47 5.86
CA ILE A 93 -17.08 7.11 6.57
C ILE A 93 -16.26 8.38 6.72
N ASP A 94 -15.73 8.66 7.90
CA ASP A 94 -14.83 9.79 8.12
C ASP A 94 -13.58 9.66 7.22
N PRO A 95 -13.34 10.61 6.29
CA PRO A 95 -12.17 10.59 5.42
C PRO A 95 -10.84 10.60 6.20
N SER A 96 -10.80 11.24 7.39
CA SER A 96 -9.59 11.28 8.22
C SER A 96 -9.24 9.90 8.76
N LEU A 97 -10.25 9.14 9.18
CA LEU A 97 -10.06 7.77 9.68
C LEU A 97 -9.49 6.84 8.60
N VAL A 98 -9.96 6.96 7.35
CA VAL A 98 -9.44 6.18 6.22
C VAL A 98 -7.97 6.51 5.94
N SER A 99 -7.62 7.80 6.03
CA SER A 99 -6.25 8.28 5.93
C SER A 99 -5.37 7.62 7.00
N GLN A 100 -5.74 7.76 8.28
CA GLN A 100 -4.99 7.20 9.41
C GLN A 100 -4.81 5.68 9.33
N LEU A 101 -5.83 4.94 8.89
CA LEU A 101 -5.72 3.49 8.66
C LEU A 101 -4.62 3.17 7.63
N TYR A 102 -4.55 3.97 6.56
CA TYR A 102 -3.59 3.79 5.48
C TYR A 102 -2.15 4.04 5.94
N GLU A 103 -1.93 5.11 6.72
CA GLU A 103 -0.64 5.45 7.30
C GLU A 103 -0.17 4.43 8.33
N LYS A 104 -1.06 4.00 9.23
CA LYS A 104 -0.68 3.12 10.34
C LYS A 104 -0.47 1.67 9.92
N TRP A 105 -1.22 1.18 8.93
CA TRP A 105 -1.24 -0.26 8.61
C TRP A 105 -0.85 -0.55 7.17
N VAL A 106 -1.47 0.09 6.19
CA VAL A 106 -1.27 -0.28 4.78
C VAL A 106 0.14 0.06 4.31
N MET A 107 0.62 1.26 4.65
CA MET A 107 1.91 1.75 4.21
C MET A 107 3.09 0.98 4.83
N PRO A 108 3.15 0.74 6.16
CA PRO A 108 4.23 -0.04 6.77
C PRO A 108 4.27 -1.48 6.25
N LEU A 109 3.10 -2.14 6.15
CA LEU A 109 3.03 -3.51 5.65
C LEU A 109 3.48 -3.62 4.19
N THR A 110 3.20 -2.60 3.37
CA THR A 110 3.68 -2.57 1.97
C THR A 110 5.21 -2.47 1.93
N LYS A 111 5.81 -1.63 2.79
CA LYS A 111 7.26 -1.51 2.90
C LYS A 111 7.93 -2.79 3.41
N ASP A 112 7.33 -3.47 4.37
CA ASP A 112 7.84 -4.77 4.85
C ASP A 112 7.92 -5.78 3.70
N VAL A 113 6.88 -5.84 2.86
CA VAL A 113 6.87 -6.69 1.66
C VAL A 113 7.93 -6.26 0.65
N GLU A 114 8.14 -4.96 0.44
CA GLU A 114 9.21 -4.44 -0.43
C GLU A 114 10.59 -4.91 0.05
N VAL A 115 10.89 -4.75 1.35
CA VAL A 115 12.17 -5.17 1.95
C VAL A 115 12.35 -6.68 1.85
N GLU A 116 11.33 -7.48 2.21
CA GLU A 116 11.41 -8.94 2.10
C GLU A 116 11.63 -9.42 0.67
N TYR A 117 11.02 -8.74 -0.31
CA TYR A 117 11.21 -9.06 -1.72
C TYR A 117 12.66 -8.82 -2.15
N LEU A 118 13.21 -7.64 -1.83
CA LEU A 118 14.59 -7.28 -2.18
C LEU A 118 15.61 -8.22 -1.54
N LEU A 119 15.40 -8.61 -0.28
CA LEU A 119 16.28 -9.54 0.41
C LEU A 119 16.35 -10.93 -0.26
N LYS A 120 15.21 -11.44 -0.73
CA LYS A 120 15.13 -12.76 -1.39
C LYS A 120 15.53 -12.72 -2.88
N ARG A 121 15.74 -11.52 -3.45
CA ARG A 121 15.98 -11.34 -4.88
C ARG A 121 17.36 -11.83 -5.32
N LEU A 122 18.41 -11.60 -4.51
CA LEU A 122 19.79 -12.03 -4.80
C LEU A 122 20.04 -13.51 -4.45
N ASP A 123 19.22 -14.12 -3.59
CA ASP A 123 19.30 -15.56 -3.29
C ASP A 123 19.01 -16.42 -4.55
N GLY A 124 18.28 -15.88 -5.54
CA GLY A 124 18.02 -16.52 -6.83
C GLY A 124 19.17 -16.42 -7.84
N GLU A 125 19.99 -15.37 -7.77
CA GLU A 125 21.11 -15.15 -8.72
C GLU A 125 22.31 -16.06 -8.43
N GLN A 126 22.46 -16.55 -7.20
CA GLN A 126 23.51 -17.52 -6.84
C GLN A 126 23.26 -18.95 -7.38
N LYS A 127 22.06 -19.25 -7.89
CA LYS A 127 21.70 -20.57 -8.44
C LYS A 127 21.90 -20.71 -9.96
N GLN A 128 22.42 -19.67 -10.63
CA GLN A 128 22.76 -19.71 -12.05
C GLN A 128 24.26 -19.51 -12.24
N VAL A 129 25.06 -20.50 -11.83
CA VAL A 129 26.43 -20.67 -12.31
C VAL A 129 26.55 -22.12 -12.76
N PRO A 130 26.60 -22.41 -14.08
CA PRO A 130 27.01 -23.72 -14.59
C PRO A 130 28.50 -23.96 -14.37
#